data_AF-A0A432UH12-F1
#
_entry.id   AF-A0A432UH12-F1
#
_cell.length_a   1.000
_cell.length_b   1.000
_cell.length_c   1.000
_cell.angle_alpha   90.00
_cell.angle_beta   90.00
_cell.angle_gamma   90.00
#
_symmetry.space_group_name_H-M   'P 1'
#
loop_
_entity.id
_entity.type
_entity.pdbx_description
1 polymer ?
#
loop_
_entity_poly.entity_id
_entity_poly.type
_entity_poly.pdbx_seq_one_letter_code
_entity_poly.pdbx_strand_id
1 'polypeptide(L)'
;MEIDERGIKGLACRALDLWLNLEIGRCRPDSHYENILSFLRQRFKSEEVNPLLLTLGLLEMALIEDALKNREYLSDEEKERIIQEVVESLAESFPKIVDEMVKELTVLENRILEFKELAKKYRREESNVKED
;
A
#
# COMPACT_ATOMS: atom_id res chain seq x y z
N MET A 1 -7.35 -19.59 -8.85
CA MET A 1 -7.83 -19.61 -7.45
C MET A 1 -8.87 -18.51 -7.35
N GLU A 2 -10.16 -18.82 -7.19
CA GLU A 2 -11.19 -17.77 -7.10
C GLU A 2 -10.99 -17.00 -5.80
N ILE A 3 -10.63 -15.72 -5.91
CA ILE A 3 -10.51 -14.83 -4.75
C ILE A 3 -11.92 -14.43 -4.34
N ASP A 4 -12.37 -14.91 -3.17
CA ASP A 4 -13.66 -14.53 -2.61
C ASP A 4 -13.67 -13.07 -2.12
N GLU A 5 -14.83 -12.52 -1.77
CA GLU A 5 -14.96 -11.13 -1.31
C GLU A 5 -14.08 -10.83 -0.08
N ARG A 6 -13.84 -11.84 0.78
CA ARG A 6 -12.96 -11.70 1.95
C ARG A 6 -11.50 -11.59 1.54
N GLY A 7 -11.08 -12.34 0.53
CA GLY A 7 -9.76 -12.25 -0.08
C GLY A 7 -9.50 -10.87 -0.69
N ILE A 8 -10.47 -10.31 -1.42
CA ILE A 8 -10.35 -8.95 -1.99
C ILE A 8 -10.17 -7.91 -0.89
N LYS A 9 -10.97 -7.99 0.18
CA LYS A 9 -10.84 -7.07 1.33
C LYS A 9 -9.49 -7.21 2.02
N GLY A 10 -9.00 -8.44 2.22
CA GLY A 10 -7.67 -8.68 2.78
C GLY A 10 -6.55 -8.07 1.93
N LEU A 11 -6.62 -8.24 0.60
CA LEU A 11 -5.66 -7.65 -0.33
C LEU A 11 -5.73 -6.12 -0.34
N ALA A 12 -6.92 -5.54 -0.29
CA ALA A 12 -7.11 -4.09 -0.21
C ALA A 12 -6.52 -3.50 1.07
N CYS A 13 -6.78 -4.11 2.23
CA CYS A 13 -6.17 -3.68 3.49
C CYS A 13 -4.65 -3.76 3.45
N ARG A 14 -4.09 -4.85 2.88
CA ARG A 14 -2.64 -5.01 2.72
C ARG A 14 -2.05 -3.96 1.78
N ALA A 15 -2.72 -3.69 0.66
CA ALA A 15 -2.29 -2.69 -0.31
C ALA A 15 -2.24 -1.30 0.33
N LEU A 16 -3.25 -0.95 1.13
CA LEU A 16 -3.28 0.31 1.90
C LEU A 16 -2.17 0.39 2.94
N ASP A 17 -1.95 -0.68 3.70
CA ASP A 17 -0.88 -0.73 4.70
C ASP A 17 0.50 -0.50 4.05
N LEU A 18 0.79 -1.21 2.97
CA LEU A 18 2.04 -1.06 2.22
C LEU A 18 2.20 0.37 1.69
N TRP A 19 1.16 0.93 1.07
CA TRP A 19 1.21 2.28 0.53
C TRP A 19 1.40 3.34 1.62
N LEU A 20 0.58 3.31 2.67
CA LEU A 20 0.66 4.27 3.77
C LEU A 20 2.00 4.18 4.51
N ASN A 21 2.53 2.98 4.72
CA ASN A 21 3.85 2.80 5.32
C ASN A 21 4.95 3.39 4.45
N LEU A 22 4.86 3.26 3.12
CA LEU A 22 5.80 3.92 2.22
C LEU A 22 5.68 5.45 2.33
N GLU A 23 4.47 6.01 2.29
CA GLU A 23 4.25 7.47 2.41
C GLU A 23 4.75 8.03 3.75
N ILE A 24 4.57 7.30 4.84
CA ILE A 24 5.15 7.65 6.15
C ILE A 24 6.68 7.62 6.08
N GLY A 25 7.24 6.65 5.35
CA GLY A 25 8.67 6.53 5.07
C GLY A 25 9.26 7.81 4.47
N ARG A 26 8.52 8.55 3.64
CA ARG A 26 8.97 9.85 3.08
C ARG A 26 9.43 10.85 4.16
N CYS A 27 8.82 10.79 5.34
CA CYS A 27 9.14 11.69 6.46
C CYS A 27 10.28 11.16 7.35
N ARG A 28 10.82 9.97 7.07
CA ARG A 28 11.85 9.31 7.87
C ARG A 28 13.19 9.29 7.14
N PRO A 29 14.27 9.78 7.77
CA PRO A 29 15.60 9.85 7.16
C PRO A 29 16.25 8.47 6.97
N ASP A 30 15.83 7.46 7.71
CA ASP A 30 16.27 6.07 7.66
C ASP A 30 15.39 5.18 6.76
N SER A 31 14.45 5.76 6.01
CA SER A 31 13.57 4.97 5.15
C SER A 31 14.24 4.56 3.83
N HIS A 32 13.73 3.47 3.26
CA HIS A 32 14.08 3.02 1.91
C HIS A 32 13.17 3.64 0.83
N TYR A 33 12.55 4.79 1.10
CA TYR A 33 11.53 5.40 0.22
C TYR A 33 12.02 5.57 -1.22
N GLU A 34 13.17 6.22 -1.43
CA GLU A 34 13.72 6.46 -2.77
C GLU A 34 14.19 5.17 -3.47
N ASN A 35 14.68 4.18 -2.70
CA ASN A 35 15.09 2.89 -3.26
C ASN A 35 13.88 2.13 -3.81
N ILE A 36 12.76 2.14 -3.08
CA ILE A 36 11.51 1.51 -3.51
C ILE A 36 10.94 2.26 -4.72
N LEU A 37 10.92 3.60 -4.70
CA LEU A 37 10.44 4.39 -5.83
C LEU A 37 11.27 4.18 -7.10
N SER A 38 12.60 4.18 -6.99
CA SER A 38 13.49 3.95 -8.13
C SER A 38 13.29 2.55 -8.73
N PHE A 39 13.15 1.53 -7.89
CA PHE A 39 12.81 0.17 -8.33
C PHE A 39 11.48 0.13 -9.09
N LEU A 40 10.42 0.75 -8.56
CA LEU A 40 9.11 0.77 -9.20
C LEU A 40 9.09 1.57 -10.51
N ARG A 41 9.81 2.69 -10.58
CA ARG A 41 10.01 3.45 -11.83
C ARG A 41 10.66 2.58 -12.92
N GLN A 42 11.68 1.81 -12.54
CA GLN A 42 12.35 0.89 -13.45
C GLN A 42 11.42 -0.27 -13.88
N ARG A 43 10.68 -0.86 -12.93
CA ARG A 43 9.72 -1.95 -13.18
C ARG A 43 8.65 -1.53 -14.20
N PHE A 44 8.04 -0.37 -14.00
CA PHE A 44 6.96 0.13 -14.86
C PHE A 44 7.44 0.93 -16.07
N LYS A 45 8.76 1.16 -16.21
CA LYS A 45 9.37 1.99 -17.25
C LYS A 45 8.73 3.37 -17.34
N SER A 46 8.48 3.98 -16.17
CA SER A 46 7.80 5.27 -16.04
C SER A 46 8.61 6.20 -15.16
N GLU A 47 8.77 7.47 -15.57
CA GLU A 47 9.43 8.50 -14.77
C GLU A 47 8.57 8.90 -13.56
N GLU A 48 7.24 8.91 -13.75
CA GLU A 48 6.26 9.16 -12.69
C GLU A 48 5.48 7.88 -12.35
N VAL A 49 5.45 7.54 -11.07
CA VAL A 49 4.66 6.42 -10.55
C VAL A 49 3.50 7.02 -9.77
N ASN A 50 2.30 6.94 -10.34
CA ASN A 50 1.09 7.37 -9.65
C ASN A 50 0.73 6.42 -8.48
N PRO A 51 -0.14 6.83 -7.54
CA PRO A 51 -0.48 6.01 -6.38
C PRO A 51 -1.04 4.61 -6.71
N LEU A 52 -1.73 4.45 -7.85
CA LEU A 52 -2.25 3.13 -8.26
C LEU A 52 -1.12 2.21 -8.72
N LEU A 53 -0.21 2.69 -9.56
CA LEU A 53 0.97 1.92 -9.99
C LEU A 53 1.87 1.59 -8.80
N LEU A 54 2.00 2.53 -7.87
CA LEU A 54 2.79 2.35 -6.66
C LEU A 54 2.19 1.25 -5.79
N THR A 55 0.88 1.31 -5.55
CA THR A 55 0.13 0.29 -4.81
C THR A 55 0.23 -1.07 -5.49
N LEU A 56 0.03 -1.13 -6.81
CA LEU A 56 0.12 -2.35 -7.60
C LEU A 56 1.49 -3.00 -7.45
N GLY A 57 2.57 -2.23 -7.64
CA GLY A 57 3.93 -2.75 -7.54
C GLY A 57 4.30 -3.22 -6.14
N LEU A 58 3.90 -2.47 -5.11
CA LEU A 58 4.11 -2.88 -3.71
C LEU A 58 3.39 -4.19 -3.40
N LEU A 59 2.12 -4.30 -3.82
CA LEU A 59 1.32 -5.50 -3.58
C LEU A 59 1.88 -6.70 -4.37
N GLU A 60 2.27 -6.50 -5.63
CA GLU A 60 2.93 -7.53 -6.45
C GLU A 60 4.17 -8.08 -5.77
N MET A 61 5.09 -7.21 -5.34
CA MET A 61 6.31 -7.61 -4.64
C MET A 61 5.99 -8.41 -3.37
N ALA A 62 5.04 -7.94 -2.57
CA ALA A 62 4.66 -8.57 -1.33
C ALA A 62 4.02 -9.96 -1.54
N LEU A 63 3.22 -10.13 -2.59
CA LEU A 63 2.61 -11.41 -2.93
C LEU A 63 3.62 -12.41 -3.52
N ILE A 64 4.56 -11.93 -4.35
CA ILE A 64 5.66 -12.76 -4.86
C ILE A 64 6.52 -13.25 -3.70
N GLU A 65 6.91 -12.35 -2.79
CA GLU A 65 7.71 -12.71 -1.61
C GLU A 65 7.01 -13.78 -0.78
N ASP A 66 5.72 -13.61 -0.50
CA ASP A 66 4.93 -14.61 0.24
C ASP A 66 4.80 -15.94 -0.48
N ALA A 67 4.61 -15.93 -1.80
CA ALA A 67 4.46 -17.14 -2.60
C ALA A 67 5.77 -17.96 -2.66
N LEU A 68 6.91 -17.28 -2.65
CA LEU A 68 8.24 -17.88 -2.69
C LEU A 68 8.80 -18.18 -1.29
N LYS A 69 8.21 -17.60 -0.24
CA LYS A 69 8.64 -17.79 1.15
C LYS A 69 8.66 -19.28 1.51
N ASN A 70 9.78 -19.72 2.10
CA ASN A 70 10.04 -21.11 2.49
C ASN A 70 10.07 -22.11 1.32
N ARG A 71 10.25 -21.65 0.08
CA ARG A 71 10.37 -22.50 -1.12
C ARG A 71 11.76 -22.40 -1.78
N GLU A 72 12.80 -22.44 -0.96
CA GLU A 72 14.20 -22.27 -1.39
C GLU A 72 14.70 -23.39 -2.34
N TYR A 73 14.03 -24.54 -2.33
CA TYR A 73 14.37 -25.72 -3.15
C TYR A 73 13.82 -25.69 -4.57
N LEU A 74 13.04 -24.66 -4.94
CA LEU A 74 12.48 -24.54 -6.29
C LEU A 74 13.56 -24.17 -7.31
N SER A 75 13.46 -24.76 -8.50
CA SER A 75 14.21 -24.34 -9.67
C SER A 75 13.76 -22.96 -10.15
N ASP A 76 14.60 -22.30 -10.96
CA ASP A 76 14.28 -20.98 -11.50
C ASP A 76 13.04 -21.01 -12.41
N GLU A 77 12.82 -22.10 -13.15
CA GLU A 77 11.61 -22.29 -13.96
C GLU A 77 10.33 -22.39 -13.12
N GLU A 78 10.41 -23.01 -11.93
CA GLU A 78 9.26 -23.13 -11.02
C GLU A 78 8.97 -21.80 -10.34
N LYS A 79 10.01 -21.05 -9.96
CA LYS A 79 9.86 -19.69 -9.41
C LYS A 79 9.21 -18.76 -10.43
N GLU A 80 9.65 -18.80 -11.69
CA GLU A 80 9.09 -17.96 -12.75
C GLU A 80 7.60 -18.28 -12.98
N ARG A 81 7.22 -19.56 -12.97
CA ARG A 81 5.81 -19.95 -13.07
C ARG A 81 4.97 -19.39 -11.92
N ILE A 82 5.46 -19.49 -10.68
CA ILE A 82 4.76 -18.94 -9.51
C ILE A 82 4.62 -17.41 -9.61
N ILE A 83 5.69 -16.72 -10.01
CA ILE A 83 5.67 -15.27 -10.20
C ILE A 83 4.61 -14.90 -11.24
N GLN A 84 4.58 -15.60 -12.37
CA GLN A 84 3.62 -15.36 -13.44
C GLN A 84 2.17 -15.57 -12.96
N GLU A 85 1.90 -16.66 -12.22
CA GLU A 85 0.58 -16.92 -11.64
C GLU A 85 0.13 -15.81 -10.67
N VAL A 86 1.05 -15.30 -9.84
CA VAL A 86 0.77 -14.18 -8.93
C VAL A 86 0.45 -12.91 -9.70
N VAL A 87 1.25 -12.57 -10.72
CA VAL A 87 1.05 -11.37 -11.53
C VAL A 87 -0.28 -11.42 -12.28
N GLU A 88 -0.61 -12.56 -12.89
CA GLU A 88 -1.87 -12.73 -13.62
C GLU A 88 -3.09 -12.65 -12.69
N SER A 89 -3.04 -13.34 -11.55
CA SER A 89 -4.11 -13.30 -10.56
C SER A 89 -4.29 -11.91 -9.95
N LEU A 90 -3.19 -11.18 -9.72
CA LEU A 90 -3.24 -9.81 -9.25
C LEU A 90 -3.85 -8.89 -10.30
N ALA A 91 -3.41 -8.99 -11.56
CA ALA A 91 -3.95 -8.16 -12.64
C ALA A 91 -5.47 -8.32 -12.82
N GLU A 92 -5.98 -9.55 -12.69
CA GLU A 92 -7.42 -9.83 -12.79
C GLU A 92 -8.21 -9.24 -11.60
N SER A 93 -7.66 -9.31 -10.40
CA SER A 93 -8.35 -8.89 -9.17
C SER A 93 -8.13 -7.43 -8.79
N PHE A 94 -7.09 -6.78 -9.33
CA PHE A 94 -6.67 -5.43 -8.94
C PHE A 94 -7.77 -4.37 -9.02
N PRO A 95 -8.64 -4.33 -10.06
CA PRO A 95 -9.73 -3.36 -10.09
C PRO A 95 -10.67 -3.47 -8.87
N LYS A 96 -11.01 -4.70 -8.47
CA LYS A 96 -11.86 -4.95 -7.28
C LYS A 96 -11.15 -4.60 -5.98
N ILE A 97 -9.83 -4.83 -5.93
CA ILE A 97 -8.99 -4.42 -4.80
C ILE A 97 -9.02 -2.90 -4.67
N VAL A 98 -8.83 -2.17 -5.76
CA VAL A 98 -8.89 -0.70 -5.79
C VAL A 98 -10.25 -0.18 -5.33
N ASP A 99 -11.36 -0.77 -5.80
CA ASP A 99 -12.70 -0.38 -5.35
C ASP A 99 -12.87 -0.52 -3.83
N GLU A 100 -12.37 -1.60 -3.24
CA GLU A 100 -12.42 -1.81 -1.80
C GLU A 100 -11.45 -0.86 -1.06
N MET A 101 -10.27 -0.59 -1.60
CA MET A 101 -9.34 0.40 -1.05
C MET A 101 -9.97 1.80 -0.99
N VAL A 102 -10.72 2.21 -2.01
CA VAL A 102 -11.39 3.52 -2.04
C VAL A 102 -12.41 3.63 -0.91
N LYS A 103 -13.15 2.56 -0.59
CA LYS A 103 -14.09 2.55 0.55
C LYS A 103 -13.35 2.76 1.87
N GLU A 104 -12.27 2.01 2.10
CA GLU A 104 -11.48 2.11 3.34
C GLU A 104 -10.78 3.48 3.46
N LEU A 105 -10.29 4.05 2.36
CA LEU A 105 -9.72 5.40 2.33
C LEU A 105 -10.76 6.47 2.65
N THR A 106 -12.00 6.31 2.19
CA THR A 106 -13.10 7.22 2.53
C THR A 106 -13.36 7.22 4.04
N VAL A 107 -13.29 6.05 4.68
CA VAL A 107 -13.40 5.95 6.15
C VAL A 107 -12.22 6.64 6.84
N LEU A 108 -11.00 6.43 6.35
CA LEU A 108 -9.79 7.05 6.90
C LEU A 108 -9.80 8.58 6.74
N GLU A 109 -10.27 9.09 5.60
CA GLU A 109 -10.39 10.53 5.33
C GLU A 109 -11.27 11.21 6.39
N ASN A 110 -12.43 10.63 6.69
CA ASN A 110 -13.33 11.13 7.73
C ASN A 110 -12.64 11.18 9.11
N ARG A 111 -11.87 10.15 9.45
CA ARG A 111 -11.09 10.11 10.70
C ARG A 111 -9.98 11.17 10.74
N ILE A 112 -9.32 11.43 9.60
CA ILE A 112 -8.30 12.48 9.48
C ILE A 112 -8.94 13.87 9.68
N LEU A 113 -10.13 14.10 9.12
CA LEU A 113 -10.87 15.34 9.32
C LEU A 113 -11.23 15.56 10.79
N GLU A 114 -11.78 14.54 11.45
CA GLU A 114 -12.07 14.56 12.88
C GLU A 114 -10.83 14.92 13.71
N PHE A 115 -9.70 14.25 13.44
CA PHE A 115 -8.44 14.52 14.13
C PHE A 115 -7.98 15.97 13.97
N LYS A 116 -8.04 16.51 12.74
CA LYS A 116 -7.66 17.91 12.46
C LYS A 116 -8.53 18.90 13.22
N GLU A 117 -9.83 18.66 13.31
CA GLU A 117 -10.75 19.52 14.06
C GLU A 117 -10.48 19.47 15.56
N LEU A 118 -10.26 18.29 16.14
CA LEU A 118 -9.89 18.15 17.54
C LEU A 118 -8.55 18.83 17.85
N ALA A 119 -7.54 18.68 16.99
CA ALA A 119 -6.26 19.36 17.15
C ALA A 119 -6.38 20.90 17.09
N LYS A 120 -7.30 21.45 16.28
CA LYS A 120 -7.58 22.89 16.27
C LYS A 120 -8.20 23.36 17.60
N LYS A 121 -9.14 22.60 18.17
CA LYS A 121 -9.75 22.92 19.47
C LYS A 121 -8.70 22.94 20.58
N TYR A 122 -7.88 21.90 20.65
CA TYR A 122 -6.80 21.77 21.61
C TYR A 122 -5.85 23.00 21.60
N ARG A 123 -5.39 23.44 20.43
CA ARG A 123 -4.50 24.62 20.32
C ARG A 123 -5.17 25.95 20.71
N ARG A 124 -6.49 26.09 20.49
CA ARG A 124 -7.24 27.29 20.89
C ARG A 124 -7.42 27.36 22.41
N GLU A 125 -7.67 26.22 23.05
CA GLU A 125 -7.78 26.13 24.51
C GLU A 125 -6.43 26.46 25.19
N GLU A 126 -5.28 26.05 24.64
CA GLU A 126 -3.95 26.48 25.13
C GLU A 126 -3.70 28.00 25.00
N SER A 127 -4.39 28.68 24.08
CA SER A 127 -4.24 30.14 23.89
C SER A 127 -5.05 30.92 24.93
N ASN A 128 -6.24 30.44 25.29
CA ASN A 128 -7.11 31.07 26.29
C ASN A 128 -6.60 30.88 27.74
N VAL A 129 -5.78 29.85 28.01
CA VAL A 129 -5.21 29.59 29.34
C VAL A 129 -3.98 30.46 29.64
N LYS A 130 -3.39 31.12 28.64
CA LYS A 130 -2.20 32.00 28.81
C LYS A 130 -2.54 33.49 28.97
N GLU A 131 -3.82 33.87 28.89
CA GLU A 131 -4.28 35.25 29.02
C GLU A 131 -4.92 35.57 30.38
N ASP A 132 -4.93 34.61 31.33
CA ASP A 132 -5.29 34.79 32.75
C ASP A 132 -4.04 34.72 33.66
#